data_AF-A0AAX0XUW4-F1
#
_entry.id   AF-A0AAX0XUW4-F1
#
_cell.length_a   1.000
_cell.length_b   1.000
_cell.length_c   1.000
_cell.angle_alpha   90.00
_cell.angle_beta   90.00
_cell.angle_gamma   90.00
#
_symmetry.space_group_name_H-M   'P 1'
#
loop_
_entity.id
_entity.type
_entity.pdbx_description
1 polymer ?
#
loop_
_entity_poly.entity_id
_entity_poly.type
_entity_poly.pdbx_seq_one_letter_code
_entity_poly.pdbx_strand_id
1 'polypeptide(L)'
;MKQPLTQTTIATMIEKHGICPLPYDINYQGKKLNAARRLRVPKVRDRIEAVRFAKDSFGFEASDAVLAGVAASVLVFGTLVETTTEEGEQVTLEGELPVPVDVLIDQLEYGEFIHLSVLMGKPRPSSESPSDTSKTQSES
;
A
#
# COMPACT_ATOMS: atom_id res chain seq x y z
N MET A 1 24.31 -8.42 -3.71
CA MET A 1 23.18 -9.06 -3.01
C MET A 1 22.20 -7.97 -2.63
N LYS A 2 20.93 -8.03 -3.07
CA LYS A 2 19.91 -7.10 -2.60
C LYS A 2 19.71 -7.35 -1.09
N GLN A 3 19.77 -6.31 -0.27
CA GLN A 3 19.47 -6.44 1.16
C GLN A 3 18.02 -6.96 1.33
N PRO A 4 17.74 -7.77 2.36
CA PRO A 4 16.38 -8.16 2.66
C PRO A 4 15.55 -6.90 2.96
N LEU A 5 14.36 -6.81 2.34
CA LEU A 5 13.42 -5.72 2.57
C LEU A 5 12.90 -5.82 4.00
N THR A 6 13.44 -4.99 4.89
CA THR A 6 12.96 -4.88 6.26
C THR A 6 11.83 -3.86 6.35
N GLN A 7 10.97 -3.98 7.36
CA GLN A 7 9.94 -3.00 7.70
C GLN A 7 10.51 -1.57 7.79
N THR A 8 11.70 -1.42 8.38
CA THR A 8 12.40 -0.15 8.51
C THR A 8 12.85 0.40 7.15
N THR A 9 13.38 -0.46 6.27
CA THR A 9 13.78 -0.09 4.91
C THR A 9 12.58 0.39 4.10
N ILE A 10 11.47 -0.36 4.13
CA ILE A 10 10.23 -0.01 3.43
C ILE A 10 9.71 1.35 3.91
N ALA A 11 9.62 1.54 5.24
CA ALA A 11 9.16 2.80 5.82
C ALA A 11 10.06 4.00 5.43
N THR A 12 11.38 3.81 5.43
CA THR A 12 12.34 4.84 5.04
C THR A 12 12.19 5.24 3.58
N MET A 13 11.96 4.27 2.68
CA MET A 13 11.75 4.55 1.26
C MET A 13 10.43 5.28 0.99
N ILE A 14 9.37 4.90 1.71
CA ILE A 14 8.08 5.60 1.61
C ILE A 14 8.23 7.05 2.08
N GLU A 15 8.93 7.28 3.20
CA GLU A 15 9.08 8.62 3.80
C GLU A 15 9.99 9.53 2.96
N LYS A 16 11.13 9.01 2.50
CA LYS A 16 12.12 9.81 1.76
C LYS A 16 11.78 9.99 0.28
N HIS A 17 11.24 8.94 -0.35
CA HIS A 17 11.10 8.87 -1.80
C HIS A 17 9.65 8.74 -2.28
N GLY A 18 8.69 8.53 -1.36
CA GLY A 18 7.29 8.31 -1.75
C GLY A 18 7.10 7.01 -2.56
N ILE A 19 7.98 6.03 -2.35
CA ILE A 19 7.99 4.75 -3.04
C ILE A 19 7.94 3.63 -2.00
N CYS A 20 6.99 2.71 -2.17
CA CYS A 20 6.90 1.49 -1.38
C CYS A 20 7.51 0.33 -2.18
N PRO A 21 8.70 -0.16 -1.84
CA PRO A 21 9.18 -1.42 -2.41
C PRO A 21 8.30 -2.59 -1.93
N LEU A 22 8.17 -3.62 -2.77
CA LEU A 22 7.44 -4.84 -2.49
C LEU A 22 8.42 -5.99 -2.23
N PRO A 23 8.14 -6.88 -1.26
CA PRO A 23 9.00 -8.03 -0.96
C PRO A 23 9.08 -9.06 -2.08
N TYR A 24 8.13 -9.03 -3.03
CA TYR A 24 8.09 -9.90 -4.21
C TYR A 24 7.48 -9.17 -5.41
N ASP A 25 7.74 -9.71 -6.61
CA ASP A 25 7.30 -9.13 -7.87
C ASP A 25 5.81 -9.42 -8.12
N ILE A 26 5.01 -8.40 -8.40
CA ILE A 26 3.72 -8.54 -9.07
C ILE A 26 4.00 -8.82 -10.55
N ASN A 27 3.46 -9.92 -11.07
CA ASN A 27 3.54 -10.27 -12.48
C ASN A 27 2.28 -9.80 -13.19
N TYR A 28 2.41 -8.77 -14.03
CA TYR A 28 1.27 -8.20 -14.75
C TYR A 28 1.69 -7.67 -16.13
N GLN A 29 0.93 -8.02 -17.18
CA GLN A 29 1.21 -7.65 -18.58
C GLN A 29 2.65 -7.98 -19.04
N GLY A 30 3.19 -9.12 -18.59
CA GLY A 30 4.55 -9.55 -18.92
C GLY A 30 5.67 -8.75 -18.21
N LYS A 31 5.32 -7.87 -17.28
CA LYS A 31 6.26 -7.07 -16.47
C LYS A 31 6.33 -7.59 -15.04
N LYS A 32 7.49 -7.36 -14.40
CA LYS A 32 7.75 -7.62 -12.99
C LYS A 32 7.80 -6.30 -12.23
N LEU A 33 6.75 -6.04 -11.48
CA LEU A 33 6.55 -4.80 -10.74
C LEU A 33 6.86 -5.06 -9.27
N ASN A 34 7.84 -4.35 -8.71
CA ASN A 34 8.35 -4.61 -7.36
C ASN A 34 8.38 -3.37 -6.48
N ALA A 35 7.70 -2.30 -6.92
CA ALA A 35 7.49 -1.14 -6.11
C ALA A 35 6.25 -0.36 -6.57
N ALA A 36 5.69 0.42 -5.66
CA ALA A 36 4.52 1.26 -5.88
C ALA A 36 4.81 2.72 -5.54
N ARG A 37 4.18 3.65 -6.28
CA ARG A 37 4.22 5.09 -6.02
C ARG A 37 2.80 5.65 -5.99
N ARG A 38 2.59 6.66 -5.14
CA ARG A 38 1.29 7.33 -5.04
C ARG A 38 1.12 8.37 -6.15
N LEU A 39 0.08 8.20 -6.97
CA LEU A 39 -0.32 9.20 -7.97
C LEU A 39 -0.98 10.42 -7.33
N ARG A 40 -1.84 10.19 -6.34
CA ARG A 40 -2.61 11.21 -5.63
C ARG A 40 -2.99 10.77 -4.24
N VAL A 41 -3.37 11.72 -3.38
CA VAL A 41 -3.92 11.41 -2.06
C VAL A 41 -5.29 10.71 -2.23
N PRO A 42 -5.54 9.58 -1.53
CA PRO A 42 -6.84 8.95 -1.51
C PRO A 42 -7.92 9.87 -0.94
N LYS A 43 -9.11 9.80 -1.51
CA LYS A 43 -10.31 10.51 -1.08
C LYS A 43 -11.32 9.52 -0.50
N VAL A 44 -12.28 10.03 0.27
CA VAL A 44 -13.39 9.23 0.82
C VAL A 44 -14.12 8.45 -0.29
N ARG A 45 -14.26 9.05 -1.48
CA ARG A 45 -14.86 8.40 -2.65
C ARG A 45 -14.15 7.11 -3.05
N ASP A 46 -12.82 7.06 -3.02
CA ASP A 46 -12.05 5.87 -3.39
C ASP A 46 -12.36 4.71 -2.44
N ARG A 47 -12.48 5.00 -1.14
CA ARG A 47 -12.89 4.01 -0.14
C ARG A 47 -14.33 3.53 -0.39
N ILE A 48 -15.26 4.43 -0.70
CA ILE A 48 -16.65 4.05 -0.99
C ILE A 48 -16.72 3.12 -2.20
N GLU A 49 -15.99 3.42 -3.27
CA GLU A 49 -15.92 2.59 -4.47
C GLU A 49 -15.27 1.24 -4.18
N ALA A 50 -14.19 1.20 -3.39
CA ALA A 50 -13.55 -0.04 -2.97
C ALA A 50 -14.45 -0.92 -2.08
N VAL A 51 -15.24 -0.32 -1.18
CA VAL A 51 -16.22 -1.05 -0.35
C VAL A 51 -17.35 -1.63 -1.21
N ARG A 52 -17.81 -0.88 -2.22
CA ARG A 52 -18.80 -1.41 -3.19
C ARG A 52 -18.23 -2.61 -3.93
N PHE A 53 -17.04 -2.48 -4.49
CA PHE A 53 -16.33 -3.59 -5.13
C PHE A 53 -16.23 -4.83 -4.23
N ALA A 54 -15.82 -4.65 -2.96
CA ALA A 54 -15.69 -5.75 -2.02
C ALA A 54 -17.03 -6.45 -1.76
N LYS A 55 -18.11 -5.68 -1.54
CA LYS A 55 -19.45 -6.23 -1.34
C LYS A 55 -19.98 -6.95 -2.58
N ASP A 56 -19.75 -6.39 -3.76
CA ASP A 56 -20.22 -6.96 -5.03
C ASP A 56 -19.46 -8.26 -5.37
N SER A 57 -18.18 -8.34 -5.02
CA SER A 57 -17.31 -9.49 -5.34
C SER A 57 -17.39 -10.60 -4.29
N PHE A 58 -17.47 -10.25 -3.00
CA PHE A 58 -17.34 -11.20 -1.89
C PHE A 58 -18.61 -11.30 -1.01
N GLY A 59 -19.61 -10.43 -1.22
CA GLY A 59 -20.83 -10.39 -0.40
C GLY A 59 -20.70 -9.65 0.93
N PHE A 60 -19.49 -9.19 1.29
CA PHE A 60 -19.21 -8.44 2.53
C PHE A 60 -18.04 -7.46 2.37
N GLU A 61 -17.80 -6.59 3.35
CA GLU A 61 -16.67 -5.65 3.35
C GLU A 61 -15.39 -6.35 3.79
N ALA A 62 -14.71 -7.03 2.85
CA ALA A 62 -13.40 -7.62 3.07
C ALA A 62 -12.30 -6.55 3.11
N SER A 63 -11.49 -6.52 4.18
CA SER A 63 -10.55 -5.42 4.44
C SER A 63 -9.39 -5.34 3.44
N ASP A 64 -8.87 -6.49 3.03
CA ASP A 64 -7.88 -6.66 1.97
C ASP A 64 -8.42 -6.19 0.62
N ALA A 65 -9.64 -6.59 0.25
CA ALA A 65 -10.30 -6.15 -0.98
C ALA A 65 -10.52 -4.63 -1.01
N VAL A 66 -10.89 -4.03 0.12
CA VAL A 66 -11.01 -2.57 0.24
C VAL A 66 -9.66 -1.89 0.09
N LEU A 67 -8.60 -2.41 0.72
CA LEU A 67 -7.25 -1.85 0.57
C LEU A 67 -6.72 -1.98 -0.87
N ALA A 68 -6.93 -3.13 -1.51
CA ALA A 68 -6.61 -3.36 -2.91
C ALA A 68 -7.38 -2.42 -3.82
N GLY A 69 -8.68 -2.21 -3.58
CA GLY A 69 -9.51 -1.28 -4.34
C GLY A 69 -9.00 0.16 -4.27
N VAL A 70 -8.66 0.64 -3.07
CA VAL A 70 -8.07 1.98 -2.92
C VAL A 70 -6.70 2.03 -3.59
N ALA A 71 -5.84 1.04 -3.36
CA ALA A 71 -4.51 0.96 -3.96
C ALA A 71 -4.56 1.04 -5.49
N ALA A 72 -5.40 0.22 -6.14
CA ALA A 72 -5.60 0.24 -7.59
C ALA A 72 -6.05 1.60 -8.13
N SER A 73 -6.78 2.38 -7.34
CA SER A 73 -7.33 3.69 -7.76
C SER A 73 -6.36 4.87 -7.62
N VAL A 74 -5.30 4.73 -6.81
CA VAL A 74 -4.42 5.86 -6.43
C VAL A 74 -2.93 5.56 -6.54
N LEU A 75 -2.55 4.31 -6.79
CA LEU A 75 -1.16 3.90 -6.93
C LEU A 75 -0.86 3.48 -8.37
N VAL A 76 0.40 3.63 -8.73
CA VAL A 76 1.01 2.97 -9.90
C VAL A 76 2.12 2.06 -9.42
N PHE A 77 2.33 0.98 -10.17
CA PHE A 77 3.32 -0.04 -9.87
C PHE A 77 4.35 -0.10 -10.99
N GLY A 78 5.60 -0.30 -10.63
CA GLY A 78 6.73 -0.28 -11.56
C GLY A 78 7.91 -1.10 -11.06
N THR A 79 8.98 -1.11 -11.85
CA THR A 79 10.25 -1.70 -11.44
C THR A 79 11.08 -0.62 -10.74
N LEU A 80 11.49 -0.89 -9.51
CA LEU A 80 12.34 -0.02 -8.71
C LEU A 80 13.72 0.13 -9.34
N VAL A 81 14.14 1.38 -9.52
CA VAL A 81 15.48 1.75 -9.99
C VAL A 81 16.12 2.70 -8.99
N GLU A 82 17.25 2.26 -8.45
CA GLU A 82 18.09 3.02 -7.51
C GLU A 82 19.38 3.42 -8.23
N THR A 83 19.62 4.72 -8.34
CA THR A 83 20.79 5.29 -9.03
C THR A 83 21.51 6.25 -8.10
N THR A 84 22.83 6.14 -7.99
CA THR A 84 23.65 7.14 -7.29
C THR A 84 24.09 8.22 -8.26
N THR A 85 23.70 9.47 -7.98
CA THR A 85 24.09 10.66 -8.75
C THR A 85 25.03 11.54 -7.90
N GLU A 86 25.62 12.57 -8.50
CA GLU A 86 26.42 13.56 -7.77
C GLU A 86 25.60 14.32 -6.72
N GLU A 87 24.27 14.40 -6.90
CA GLU A 87 23.32 15.03 -5.99
C GLU A 87 22.77 14.09 -4.90
N GLY A 88 23.14 12.80 -4.95
CA GLY A 88 22.75 11.77 -4.00
C GLY A 88 22.01 10.58 -4.61
N GLU A 89 21.37 9.80 -3.75
CA GLU A 89 20.60 8.61 -4.12
C GLU A 89 19.26 9.00 -4.73
N GLN A 90 19.05 8.61 -5.99
CA GLN A 90 17.82 8.82 -6.72
C GLN A 90 17.07 7.48 -6.83
N VAL A 91 15.84 7.46 -6.33
CA VAL A 91 14.96 6.29 -6.38
C VAL A 91 13.76 6.61 -7.27
N THR A 92 13.55 5.81 -8.31
CA THR A 92 12.48 5.99 -9.30
C THR A 92 11.80 4.67 -9.65
N LEU A 93 10.69 4.75 -10.38
CA LEU A 93 10.02 3.59 -10.97
C LEU A 93 10.11 3.65 -12.49
N GLU A 94 10.50 2.54 -13.10
CA GLU A 94 10.42 2.34 -14.55
C GLU A 94 9.19 1.51 -14.92
N GLY A 95 8.67 1.77 -16.12
CA GLY A 95 7.59 0.99 -16.71
C GLY A 95 6.27 1.07 -15.95
N GLU A 96 6.03 2.16 -15.21
CA GLU A 96 4.86 2.39 -14.36
C GLU A 96 3.53 2.07 -15.07
N LEU A 97 2.65 1.32 -14.38
CA LEU A 97 1.29 1.10 -14.83
C LEU A 97 0.32 0.90 -13.65
N PRO A 98 -0.98 1.20 -13.84
CA PRO A 98 -2.01 0.79 -12.88
C PRO A 98 -2.16 -0.73 -12.88
N VAL A 99 -2.37 -1.31 -11.70
CA VAL A 99 -2.63 -2.74 -11.52
C VAL A 99 -4.09 -2.91 -11.05
N PRO A 100 -4.88 -3.76 -11.73
CA PRO A 100 -6.26 -4.06 -11.35
C PRO A 100 -6.41 -4.67 -9.95
N VAL A 101 -7.59 -4.51 -9.35
CA VAL A 101 -7.87 -4.95 -7.97
C VAL A 101 -7.74 -6.46 -7.80
N ASP A 102 -8.27 -7.23 -8.73
CA ASP A 102 -8.17 -8.70 -8.79
C ASP A 102 -6.71 -9.16 -8.78
N VAL A 103 -5.87 -8.55 -9.61
CA VAL A 103 -4.43 -8.86 -9.67
C VAL A 103 -3.73 -8.57 -8.33
N LEU A 104 -4.11 -7.47 -7.67
CA LEU A 104 -3.55 -7.11 -6.36
C LEU A 104 -3.98 -8.10 -5.28
N ILE A 105 -5.25 -8.51 -5.25
CA ILE A 105 -5.78 -9.48 -4.28
C ILE A 105 -5.12 -10.84 -4.46
N ASP A 106 -4.92 -11.27 -5.71
CA ASP A 106 -4.38 -12.59 -6.01
C ASP A 106 -2.88 -12.72 -5.70
N GLN A 107 -2.13 -11.62 -5.76
CA GLN A 107 -0.66 -11.65 -5.69
C GLN A 107 -0.09 -11.02 -4.42
N LEU A 108 -0.81 -10.16 -3.70
CA LEU A 108 -0.33 -9.53 -2.47
C LEU A 108 -0.92 -10.20 -1.23
N GLU A 109 -0.12 -10.32 -0.17
CA GLU A 109 -0.61 -10.72 1.13
C GLU A 109 -1.05 -9.48 1.92
N TYR A 110 -1.67 -9.73 3.07
CA TYR A 110 -2.20 -8.65 3.91
C TYR A 110 -1.09 -7.70 4.42
N GLY A 111 0.11 -8.21 4.66
CA GLY A 111 1.25 -7.42 5.16
C GLY A 111 1.66 -6.31 4.20
N GLU A 112 1.63 -6.58 2.90
CA GLU A 112 1.97 -5.64 1.83
C GLU A 112 0.92 -4.55 1.74
N PHE A 113 -0.36 -4.89 1.90
CA PHE A 113 -1.42 -3.89 1.97
C PHE A 113 -1.26 -2.92 3.14
N ILE A 114 -0.63 -3.33 4.25
CA ILE A 114 -0.27 -2.41 5.33
C ILE A 114 0.77 -1.39 4.85
N HIS A 115 1.84 -1.80 4.16
CA HIS A 115 2.84 -0.88 3.62
C HIS A 115 2.27 0.06 2.57
N LEU A 116 1.46 -0.48 1.65
CA LEU A 116 0.75 0.33 0.68
C LEU A 116 -0.19 1.32 1.36
N SER A 117 -0.81 0.95 2.49
CA SER A 117 -1.65 1.88 3.25
C SER A 117 -0.87 3.05 3.86
N VAL A 118 0.38 2.81 4.31
CA VAL A 118 1.28 3.88 4.77
C VAL A 118 1.66 4.80 3.61
N LEU A 119 1.99 4.24 2.44
CA LEU A 119 2.23 5.02 1.21
C LEU A 119 1.00 5.87 0.82
N MET A 120 -0.20 5.32 1.00
CA MET A 120 -1.46 6.03 0.77
C MET A 120 -1.74 7.13 1.80
N GLY A 121 -1.00 7.18 2.91
CA GLY A 121 -1.08 8.24 3.92
C GLY A 121 -1.79 7.83 5.21
N LYS A 122 -2.01 6.53 5.46
CA LYS A 122 -2.38 6.09 6.82
C LYS A 122 -1.20 6.36 7.76
N PRO A 123 -1.47 6.85 8.99
CA PRO A 123 -0.45 6.87 10.02
C PRO A 123 0.09 5.45 10.22
N ARG A 124 1.39 5.33 10.54
CA ARG A 124 1.94 4.04 10.95
C ARG A 124 1.14 3.56 12.16
N PRO A 125 0.83 2.26 12.27
CA PRO A 125 0.27 1.74 13.51
C PRO A 125 1.22 2.13 14.65
N SER A 126 0.75 2.95 15.59
CA SER A 126 1.51 3.24 16.79
C SER A 126 1.63 1.95 17.59
N SER A 127 2.82 1.64 18.09
CA SER A 127 3.06 0.52 19.01
C SER A 127 2.33 0.68 20.36
N GLU A 128 1.63 1.79 20.55
CA GLU A 128 0.77 2.05 21.70
C GLU A 128 -0.60 2.47 21.16
N SER A 129 -1.56 1.55 21.24
CA SER A 129 -2.97 1.93 21.33
C SER A 129 -3.31 1.94 22.82
N PRO A 130 -3.74 3.07 23.42
CA PRO A 130 -4.37 3.00 24.73
C PRO A 130 -5.65 2.18 24.57
N SER A 131 -5.71 1.07 25.30
CA SER A 131 -6.94 0.31 25.48
C SER A 131 -7.97 1.21 26.15
N ASP A 132 -8.87 1.80 25.38
CA ASP A 132 -10.06 2.48 25.88
C ASP A 132 -10.99 1.43 26.50
N THR A 133 -10.75 1.11 27.77
CA THR A 133 -11.77 0.49 28.61
C THR A 133 -12.88 1.49 28.82
N SER A 134 -14.00 1.31 28.11
CA SER A 134 -15.24 2.04 28.31
C SER A 134 -15.68 1.90 29.78
N LYS A 135 -15.55 2.98 30.57
CA LYS A 135 -16.24 3.08 31.86
C LYS A 135 -17.72 3.33 31.56
N THR A 136 -18.52 2.28 31.75
CA THR A 136 -19.97 2.38 31.85
C THR A 136 -20.32 3.24 33.07
N GLN A 137 -20.71 4.50 32.87
CA GLN A 137 -21.41 5.26 33.89
C GLN A 137 -22.82 4.69 34.02
N SER A 138 -23.04 3.92 35.08
CA SER A 138 -24.38 3.61 35.57
C SER A 138 -24.72 4.68 36.60
N GLU A 139 -25.58 5.63 36.26
CA GLU A 139 -26.24 6.48 37.25
C GLU A 139 -27.62 5.88 37.52
N SER A 140 -27.88 5.57 38.79
CA SER A 140 -29.20 5.36 39.38
C SER A 140 -29.13 5.86 40.82
#